data_AF-K3YYF3-F1
#
_entry.id   AF-K3YYF3-F1
#
_cell.length_a   1.000
_cell.length_b   1.000
_cell.length_c   1.000
_cell.angle_alpha   90.00
_cell.angle_beta   90.00
_cell.angle_gamma   90.00
#
_symmetry.space_group_name_H-M   'P 1'
#
loop_
_entity.id
_entity.type
_entity.pdbx_description
1 polymer ?
#
loop_
_entity_poly.entity_id
_entity_poly.type
_entity_poly.pdbx_seq_one_letter_code
_entity_poly.pdbx_strand_id
1 'polypeptide(L)'
;MEAAAADLLAALSSPSSHAGLHSRFAAYLQPFTPYLPTANPNPKPPPRRATKQTKQPPPPPDAATLRSLAKRFLPFIARALQLLPPLVRASPGSGDAGGGAPDELLETYGLLLDCLEAISPCLAGKPYSVLLQRGRFVCFLESRGHLGRANAEAAAALDALCSSLSPPTTSTKSRRGAASVAPALLPDPGSAGDAGRDPEVTTLAVELTVCLANCASKDKVKEAAPYERVLSLVQQLQPWLLILADDVRRKYLILLVNALTRCTFFLVAESSTFRTDLVHRFCGSMIEECVKAQMIERLPAIARKICSSVDLSWGGSTELLLHVLKEVTDSVVRVKADLPKAVDELMLFVAYFTRCILSGNRDLCLGTSELLYKQGDYFSE
;
A
#
# COMPACT_ATOMS: atom_id res chain seq x y z
N MET A 1 31.70 -16.47 19.00
CA MET A 1 30.44 -15.75 18.70
C MET A 1 30.56 -14.91 17.43
N GLU A 2 31.59 -14.09 17.30
CA GLU A 2 31.89 -13.35 16.06
C GLU A 2 32.12 -14.28 14.85
N ALA A 3 32.78 -15.43 15.06
CA ALA A 3 32.91 -16.47 14.02
C ALA A 3 31.55 -16.95 13.49
N ALA A 4 30.58 -17.22 14.37
CA ALA A 4 29.23 -17.64 13.96
C ALA A 4 28.48 -16.53 13.20
N ALA A 5 28.68 -15.26 13.57
CA ALA A 5 28.11 -14.13 12.86
C ALA A 5 28.71 -13.99 11.44
N ALA A 6 30.03 -14.10 11.32
CA ALA A 6 30.73 -14.06 10.03
C ALA A 6 30.30 -15.23 9.12
N ASP A 7 30.17 -16.44 9.67
CA ASP A 7 29.73 -17.62 8.94
C ASP A 7 28.30 -17.47 8.39
N LEU A 8 27.40 -16.85 9.15
CA LEU A 8 26.02 -16.57 8.70
C LEU A 8 25.97 -15.50 7.60
N LEU A 9 26.78 -14.45 7.71
CA LEU A 9 26.88 -13.42 6.67
C LEU A 9 27.55 -13.96 5.40
N ALA A 10 28.53 -14.87 5.55
CA ALA A 10 29.12 -15.58 4.42
C ALA A 10 28.11 -16.52 3.76
N ALA A 11 27.30 -17.24 4.55
CA ALA A 11 26.24 -18.08 4.01
C ALA A 11 25.17 -17.29 3.23
N LEU A 12 24.82 -16.08 3.69
CA LEU A 12 23.96 -15.15 2.93
C LEU A 12 24.59 -14.72 1.60
N SER A 13 25.91 -14.59 1.55
CA SER A 13 26.63 -14.10 0.37
C SER A 13 27.05 -15.22 -0.59
N SER A 14 26.82 -16.48 -0.21
CA SER A 14 27.20 -17.66 -0.99
C SER A 14 26.15 -17.97 -2.06
N PRO A 15 26.52 -18.28 -3.30
CA PRO A 15 25.60 -18.68 -4.37
C PRO A 15 24.98 -20.08 -4.18
N SER A 16 25.32 -20.79 -3.10
CA SER A 16 24.73 -22.08 -2.73
C SER A 16 23.28 -21.95 -2.25
N SER A 17 22.51 -23.04 -2.32
CA SER A 17 21.14 -23.12 -1.77
C SER A 17 21.04 -22.50 -0.37
N HIS A 18 20.09 -21.58 -0.19
CA HIS A 18 19.78 -20.94 1.10
C HIS A 18 19.03 -21.87 2.06
N ALA A 19 18.99 -23.17 1.80
CA ALA A 19 18.27 -24.15 2.62
C ALA A 19 18.79 -24.18 4.07
N GLY A 20 17.86 -24.14 5.02
CA GLY A 20 18.13 -24.11 6.46
C GLY A 20 18.72 -22.80 6.98
N LEU A 21 18.87 -21.76 6.15
CA LEU A 21 19.44 -20.48 6.55
C LEU A 21 18.60 -19.81 7.63
N HIS A 22 17.27 -19.80 7.46
CA HIS A 22 16.37 -19.22 8.45
C HIS A 22 16.55 -19.89 9.83
N SER A 23 16.66 -21.22 9.87
CA SER A 23 16.84 -21.96 11.12
C SER A 23 18.16 -21.59 11.84
N ARG A 24 19.23 -21.37 11.08
CA ARG A 24 20.54 -20.98 11.62
C ARG A 24 20.51 -19.54 12.15
N PHE A 25 19.83 -18.64 11.46
CA PHE A 25 19.59 -17.27 11.92
C PHE A 25 18.75 -17.24 13.20
N ALA A 26 17.65 -18.00 13.24
CA ALA A 26 16.80 -18.14 14.42
C ALA A 26 17.57 -18.68 15.63
N ALA A 27 18.43 -19.68 15.44
CA ALA A 27 19.28 -20.21 16.50
C ALA A 27 20.30 -19.16 17.02
N TYR A 28 20.90 -18.37 16.13
CA TYR A 28 21.84 -17.32 16.52
C TYR A 28 21.15 -16.14 17.24
N LEU A 29 19.91 -15.81 16.83
CA LEU A 29 19.09 -14.74 17.38
C LEU A 29 18.16 -15.21 18.52
N GLN A 30 18.33 -16.43 19.02
CA GLN A 30 17.58 -16.96 20.16
C GLN A 30 17.49 -16.01 21.37
N PRO A 31 18.51 -15.19 21.71
CA PRO A 31 18.38 -14.21 22.79
C PRO A 31 17.26 -13.17 22.61
N PHE A 32 16.76 -12.96 21.38
CA PHE A 32 15.63 -12.07 21.11
C PHE A 32 14.27 -12.73 21.33
N THR A 33 14.17 -14.07 21.40
CA THR A 33 12.89 -14.81 21.46
C THR A 33 11.87 -14.25 22.48
N PRO A 34 12.24 -13.81 23.70
CA PRO A 34 11.27 -13.23 24.64
C PRO A 34 10.63 -11.90 24.20
N TYR A 35 11.22 -11.21 23.22
CA TYR A 35 10.84 -9.88 22.76
C TYR A 35 10.21 -9.88 21.37
N LEU A 36 10.23 -11.00 20.67
CA LEU A 36 9.63 -11.12 19.34
C LEU A 36 8.12 -11.34 19.45
N PRO A 37 7.32 -10.80 18.52
CA PRO A 37 5.91 -11.14 18.41
C PRO A 37 5.77 -12.67 18.27
N THR A 38 5.17 -13.33 19.25
CA THR A 38 4.94 -14.78 19.16
C THR A 38 4.04 -15.07 17.96
N ALA A 39 4.55 -15.82 16.98
CA ALA A 39 3.82 -16.22 15.77
C ALA A 39 2.68 -17.23 16.02
N ASN A 40 2.08 -17.27 17.22
CA ASN A 40 1.06 -18.26 17.57
C ASN A 40 -0.12 -17.62 18.34
N PRO A 41 -1.34 -17.58 17.77
CA PRO A 41 -2.52 -17.03 18.44
C PRO A 41 -3.15 -17.98 19.48
N ASN A 42 -2.48 -19.05 19.91
CA ASN A 42 -3.07 -19.96 20.88
C ASN A 42 -2.06 -20.73 21.76
N PRO A 43 -1.83 -20.28 23.00
CA PRO A 43 -1.51 -21.17 24.10
C PRO A 43 -2.78 -21.38 24.93
N LYS A 44 -3.22 -22.64 25.01
CA LYS A 44 -4.24 -23.11 25.97
C LYS A 44 -3.99 -22.46 27.35
N PRO A 45 -5.04 -21.96 28.04
CA PRO A 45 -4.85 -21.37 29.36
C PRO A 45 -4.36 -22.43 30.35
N PRO A 46 -3.32 -22.15 31.16
CA PRO A 46 -2.91 -23.05 32.24
C PRO A 46 -3.99 -23.12 33.33
N PRO A 47 -4.08 -24.23 34.09
CA PRO A 47 -5.16 -24.43 35.05
C PRO A 47 -5.09 -23.41 36.18
N ARG A 48 -6.22 -22.74 36.44
CA ARG A 48 -6.40 -21.73 37.49
C ARG A 48 -6.09 -22.33 38.88
N ARG A 49 -5.04 -21.85 39.53
CA ARG A 49 -4.99 -21.76 40.99
C ARG A 49 -5.39 -20.34 41.40
N ALA A 50 -6.45 -20.26 42.19
CA ALA A 50 -7.02 -19.01 42.66
C ALA A 50 -6.14 -18.41 43.77
N THR A 51 -5.53 -17.26 43.49
CA THR A 51 -5.12 -16.30 44.51
C THR A 51 -5.26 -14.90 43.94
N LYS A 52 -6.06 -14.07 44.62
CA LYS A 52 -6.33 -12.67 44.27
C LYS A 52 -5.04 -11.87 44.33
N GLN A 53 -4.53 -11.42 43.18
CA GLN A 53 -3.61 -10.30 43.10
C GLN A 53 -4.06 -9.33 42.01
N THR A 54 -4.05 -8.07 42.42
CA THR A 54 -4.44 -6.84 41.73
C THR A 54 -3.74 -6.74 40.37
N LYS A 55 -4.50 -6.51 39.29
CA LYS A 55 -3.99 -6.36 37.92
C LYS A 55 -3.09 -5.12 37.82
N GLN A 56 -1.79 -5.32 37.93
CA GLN A 56 -0.75 -4.39 37.50
C GLN A 56 -0.41 -4.72 36.02
N PRO A 57 -0.16 -3.73 35.15
CA PRO A 57 0.35 -3.98 33.80
C PRO A 57 1.69 -4.73 33.88
N PRO A 58 2.03 -5.59 32.91
CA PRO A 58 3.33 -6.27 32.88
C PRO A 58 4.48 -5.24 32.92
N PRO A 59 5.57 -5.52 33.65
CA PRO A 59 6.71 -4.61 33.71
C PRO A 59 7.29 -4.40 32.30
N PRO A 60 7.75 -3.18 31.97
CA PRO A 60 8.43 -2.93 30.70
C PRO A 60 9.65 -3.86 30.58
N PRO A 61 10.00 -4.31 29.37
CA PRO A 61 11.17 -5.16 29.16
C PRO A 61 12.40 -4.49 29.78
N ASP A 62 13.21 -5.26 30.51
CA ASP A 62 14.41 -4.74 31.18
C ASP A 62 15.28 -3.99 30.18
N ALA A 63 15.24 -2.65 30.23
CA ALA A 63 15.93 -1.78 29.28
C ALA A 63 17.45 -2.03 29.28
N ALA A 64 18.00 -2.52 30.39
CA ALA A 64 19.40 -2.96 30.48
C ALA A 64 19.69 -4.17 29.57
N THR A 65 18.78 -5.16 29.54
CA THR A 65 18.89 -6.36 28.73
C THR A 65 18.78 -6.03 27.24
N LEU A 66 17.81 -5.19 26.85
CA LEU A 66 17.67 -4.74 25.46
C LEU A 66 18.88 -3.91 24.99
N ARG A 67 19.46 -3.04 25.82
CA ARG A 67 20.69 -2.32 25.48
C ARG A 67 21.89 -3.25 25.29
N SER A 68 22.00 -4.30 26.12
CA SER A 68 23.02 -5.33 25.97
C SER A 68 22.87 -6.09 24.65
N LEU A 69 21.64 -6.47 24.29
CA LEU A 69 21.33 -7.09 23.01
C LEU A 69 21.64 -6.16 21.83
N ALA A 70 21.24 -4.90 21.91
CA ALA A 70 21.52 -3.90 20.88
C ALA A 70 23.04 -3.76 20.65
N LYS A 71 23.83 -3.57 21.71
CA LYS A 71 25.28 -3.46 21.62
C LYS A 71 25.93 -4.69 20.97
N ARG A 72 25.40 -5.88 21.27
CA ARG A 72 25.96 -7.16 20.81
C ARG A 72 25.56 -7.52 19.38
N PHE A 73 24.31 -7.28 18.99
CA PHE A 73 23.73 -7.83 17.75
C PHE A 73 23.47 -6.78 16.66
N LEU A 74 23.41 -5.49 16.99
CA LEU A 74 23.13 -4.44 16.00
C LEU A 74 24.10 -4.46 14.80
N PRO A 75 25.43 -4.62 14.96
CA PRO A 75 26.35 -4.65 13.81
C PRO A 75 26.03 -5.80 12.85
N PHE A 76 25.69 -6.97 13.39
CA PHE A 76 25.30 -8.14 12.62
C PHE A 76 23.96 -7.92 11.90
N ILE A 77 22.94 -7.46 12.63
CA ILE A 77 21.59 -7.21 12.08
C ILE A 77 21.68 -6.17 10.96
N ALA A 78 22.35 -5.05 11.19
CA ALA A 78 22.55 -4.00 10.20
C ALA A 78 23.25 -4.52 8.95
N ARG A 79 24.30 -5.34 9.11
CA ARG A 79 25.02 -5.92 7.97
C ARG A 79 24.17 -6.92 7.19
N ALA A 80 23.42 -7.79 7.88
CA ALA A 80 22.52 -8.74 7.22
C ALA A 80 21.41 -8.01 6.43
N LEU A 81 20.82 -6.97 7.01
CA LEU A 81 19.78 -6.14 6.36
C LEU A 81 20.31 -5.33 5.17
N GLN A 82 21.62 -5.07 5.08
CA GLN A 82 22.23 -4.49 3.87
C GLN A 82 22.38 -5.52 2.74
N LEU A 83 22.64 -6.79 3.08
CA LEU A 83 22.90 -7.85 2.11
C LEU A 83 21.63 -8.51 1.58
N LEU A 84 20.58 -8.61 2.39
CA LEU A 84 19.34 -9.30 2.03
C LEU A 84 18.54 -8.67 0.88
N PRO A 85 18.29 -7.34 0.84
CA PRO A 85 17.46 -6.74 -0.21
C PRO A 85 17.89 -7.05 -1.66
N PRO A 86 19.18 -6.98 -2.04
CA PRO A 86 19.58 -7.36 -3.39
C PRO A 86 19.39 -8.86 -3.68
N LEU A 87 19.59 -9.73 -2.69
CA LEU A 87 19.40 -11.19 -2.84
C LEU A 87 17.92 -11.53 -3.04
N VAL A 88 17.05 -10.93 -2.21
CA VAL A 88 15.59 -11.03 -2.34
C VAL A 88 15.08 -10.38 -3.62
N ARG A 89 15.83 -9.48 -4.27
CA ARG A 89 15.48 -8.99 -5.60
C ARG A 89 15.90 -9.94 -6.71
N ALA A 90 17.07 -10.56 -6.58
CA ALA A 90 17.68 -11.39 -7.62
C ALA A 90 17.11 -12.82 -7.69
N SER A 91 16.57 -13.35 -6.59
CA SER A 91 15.98 -14.69 -6.60
C SER A 91 14.76 -14.72 -7.56
N PRO A 92 14.55 -15.77 -8.37
CA PRO A 92 13.33 -15.88 -9.17
C PRO A 92 12.13 -16.14 -8.26
N GLY A 93 11.02 -15.44 -8.49
CA GLY A 93 9.75 -15.74 -7.81
C GLY A 93 9.38 -17.20 -8.10
N SER A 94 9.05 -17.96 -7.06
CA SER A 94 8.46 -19.31 -7.20
C SER A 94 7.07 -19.15 -7.80
N GLY A 95 7.00 -18.98 -9.12
CA GLY A 95 5.76 -18.98 -9.87
C GLY A 95 5.14 -20.37 -9.85
N ASP A 96 3.85 -20.44 -9.51
CA ASP A 96 2.92 -21.52 -9.80
C ASP A 96 3.47 -22.95 -9.69
N ALA A 97 3.67 -23.41 -8.46
CA ALA A 97 3.43 -24.80 -8.08
C ALA A 97 3.05 -24.84 -6.60
N GLY A 98 1.87 -25.38 -6.30
CA GLY A 98 1.39 -25.48 -4.92
C GLY A 98 2.39 -26.17 -4.00
N GLY A 99 2.59 -25.59 -2.82
CA GLY A 99 3.25 -26.24 -1.69
C GLY A 99 4.67 -25.77 -1.39
N GLY A 100 4.79 -24.74 -0.55
CA GLY A 100 5.34 -25.00 0.78
C GLY A 100 6.85 -24.97 0.99
N ALA A 101 7.64 -24.27 0.17
CA ALA A 101 8.91 -23.75 0.66
C ALA A 101 8.71 -22.30 1.10
N PRO A 102 8.82 -21.95 2.40
CA PRO A 102 8.96 -20.55 2.77
C PRO A 102 10.20 -20.03 2.04
N ASP A 103 10.08 -18.88 1.37
CA ASP A 103 11.26 -18.18 0.86
C ASP A 103 12.12 -17.85 2.07
N GLU A 104 13.13 -18.70 2.34
CA GLU A 104 13.91 -18.64 3.57
C GLU A 104 14.59 -17.29 3.74
N LEU A 105 14.86 -16.60 2.63
CA LEU A 105 15.36 -15.23 2.65
C LEU A 105 14.32 -14.24 3.17
N LEU A 106 13.05 -14.37 2.78
CA LEU A 106 11.97 -13.53 3.31
C LEU A 106 11.71 -13.80 4.79
N GLU A 107 11.75 -15.06 5.23
CA GLU A 107 11.60 -15.37 6.66
C GLU A 107 12.78 -14.83 7.47
N THR A 108 14.01 -14.98 6.96
CA THR A 108 15.21 -14.43 7.59
C THR A 108 15.14 -12.90 7.65
N TYR A 109 14.63 -12.26 6.60
CA TYR A 109 14.45 -10.81 6.56
C TYR A 109 13.40 -10.36 7.60
N GLY A 110 12.24 -10.99 7.64
CA GLY A 110 11.21 -10.71 8.66
C GLY A 110 11.75 -10.83 10.08
N LEU A 111 12.44 -11.93 10.39
CA LEU A 111 13.07 -12.15 11.70
C LEU A 111 14.07 -11.04 12.06
N LEU A 112 14.92 -10.62 11.12
CA LEU A 112 15.89 -9.55 11.38
C LEU A 112 15.21 -8.21 11.64
N LEU A 113 14.11 -7.92 10.94
CA LEU A 113 13.31 -6.72 11.18
C LEU A 113 12.61 -6.76 12.54
N ASP A 114 12.10 -7.92 12.96
CA ASP A 114 11.50 -8.09 14.28
C ASP A 114 12.54 -7.92 15.40
N CYS A 115 13.74 -8.48 15.22
CA CYS A 115 14.86 -8.26 16.14
C CYS A 115 15.27 -6.77 16.17
N LEU A 116 15.33 -6.10 15.01
CA LEU A 116 15.66 -4.67 14.94
C LEU A 116 14.60 -3.81 15.63
N GLU A 117 13.32 -4.13 15.45
CA GLU A 117 12.20 -3.46 16.11
C GLU A 117 12.30 -3.60 17.63
N ALA A 118 12.62 -4.80 18.14
CA ALA A 118 12.75 -5.05 19.57
C ALA A 118 13.82 -4.19 20.26
N ILE A 119 14.91 -3.86 19.55
CA ILE A 119 15.99 -3.00 20.07
C ILE A 119 15.84 -1.54 19.65
N SER A 120 14.87 -1.19 18.79
CA SER A 120 14.69 0.16 18.26
C SER A 120 14.61 1.25 19.34
N PRO A 121 13.97 1.04 20.51
CA PRO A 121 13.93 2.06 21.57
C PRO A 121 15.30 2.36 22.21
N CYS A 122 16.29 1.50 21.98
CA CYS A 122 17.66 1.67 22.47
C CYS A 122 18.58 2.36 21.46
N LEU A 123 18.10 2.63 20.24
CA LEU A 123 18.91 3.19 19.16
C LEU A 123 18.69 4.70 19.06
N ALA A 124 19.76 5.43 18.72
CA ALA A 124 19.64 6.81 18.30
C ALA A 124 19.15 6.85 16.84
N GLY A 125 18.08 7.59 16.56
CA GLY A 125 17.57 7.73 15.20
C GLY A 125 16.14 8.23 15.14
N LYS A 126 15.62 8.32 13.92
CA LYS A 126 14.21 8.64 13.68
C LYS A 126 13.32 7.51 14.22
N PRO A 127 12.17 7.82 14.86
CA PRO A 127 11.29 6.80 15.46
C PRO A 127 10.69 5.83 14.43
N TYR A 128 10.64 6.20 13.15
CA TYR A 128 10.14 5.40 12.04
C TYR A 128 11.25 4.76 11.17
N SER A 129 12.51 4.81 11.62
CA SER A 129 13.64 4.26 10.84
C SER A 129 13.51 2.76 10.54
N VAL A 130 12.99 1.98 11.49
CA VAL A 130 12.70 0.55 11.28
C VAL A 130 11.52 0.36 10.32
N LEU A 131 10.50 1.23 10.41
CA LEU A 131 9.35 1.21 9.51
C LEU A 131 9.76 1.44 8.05
N LEU A 132 10.76 2.28 7.77
CA LEU A 132 11.30 2.47 6.42
C LEU A 132 11.88 1.16 5.85
N GLN A 133 12.53 0.34 6.68
CA GLN A 133 13.03 -0.97 6.24
C GLN A 133 11.88 -1.97 6.08
N ARG A 134 10.89 -1.94 6.98
CA ARG A 134 9.67 -2.76 6.86
C ARG A 134 8.88 -2.46 5.58
N GLY A 135 8.77 -1.20 5.17
CA GLY A 135 8.13 -0.83 3.90
C GLY A 135 8.77 -1.50 2.69
N ARG A 136 10.11 -1.56 2.64
CA ARG A 136 10.84 -2.28 1.58
C ARG A 136 10.55 -3.77 1.62
N PHE A 137 10.48 -4.36 2.81
CA PHE A 137 10.13 -5.77 2.99
C PHE A 137 8.71 -6.09 2.50
N VAL A 138 7.74 -5.22 2.80
CA VAL A 138 6.37 -5.30 2.28
C VAL A 138 6.36 -5.33 0.75
N CYS A 139 7.10 -4.44 0.08
CA CYS A 139 7.23 -4.43 -1.37
C CYS A 139 7.81 -5.74 -1.93
N PHE A 140 8.77 -6.35 -1.23
CA PHE A 140 9.31 -7.65 -1.63
C PHE A 140 8.27 -8.76 -1.50
N LEU A 141 7.55 -8.84 -0.37
CA LEU A 141 6.46 -9.79 -0.19
C LEU A 141 5.40 -9.68 -1.31
N GLU A 142 5.00 -8.45 -1.64
CA GLU A 142 4.02 -8.18 -2.70
C GLU A 142 4.52 -8.65 -4.08
N SER A 143 5.78 -8.31 -4.43
CA SER A 143 6.39 -8.72 -5.71
C SER A 143 6.57 -10.23 -5.85
N ARG A 144 6.66 -10.94 -4.70
CA ARG A 144 6.81 -12.39 -4.60
C ARG A 144 5.48 -13.15 -4.58
N GLY A 145 4.36 -12.44 -4.57
CA GLY A 145 3.03 -13.07 -4.51
C GLY A 145 2.59 -13.50 -3.11
N HIS A 146 3.31 -13.14 -2.05
CA HIS A 146 2.88 -13.37 -0.65
C HIS A 146 1.85 -12.32 -0.21
N LEU A 147 0.79 -12.15 -0.99
CA LEU A 147 -0.15 -11.02 -0.91
C LEU A 147 -0.86 -10.92 0.45
N GLY A 148 -1.31 -12.05 1.02
CA GLY A 148 -1.92 -12.06 2.35
C GLY A 148 -0.98 -11.57 3.46
N ARG A 149 0.30 -11.99 3.44
CA ARG A 149 1.31 -11.52 4.39
C ARG A 149 1.70 -10.07 4.12
N ALA A 150 1.88 -9.70 2.86
CA ALA A 150 2.20 -8.33 2.45
C ALA A 150 1.11 -7.36 2.91
N ASN A 151 -0.16 -7.71 2.76
CA ASN A 151 -1.30 -6.92 3.22
C ASN A 151 -1.31 -6.74 4.74
N ALA A 152 -1.12 -7.82 5.51
CA ALA A 152 -1.07 -7.76 6.97
C ALA A 152 0.10 -6.89 7.46
N GLU A 153 1.28 -7.08 6.89
CA GLU A 153 2.49 -6.33 7.22
C GLU A 153 2.36 -4.85 6.83
N ALA A 154 1.75 -4.55 5.67
CA ALA A 154 1.49 -3.18 5.21
C ALA A 154 0.51 -2.45 6.14
N ALA A 155 -0.57 -3.13 6.56
CA ALA A 155 -1.54 -2.56 7.48
C ALA A 155 -0.90 -2.28 8.86
N ALA A 156 -0.13 -3.22 9.39
CA ALA A 156 0.57 -3.04 10.66
C ALA A 156 1.61 -1.92 10.60
N ALA A 157 2.37 -1.83 9.50
CA ALA A 157 3.35 -0.77 9.28
C ALA A 157 2.67 0.61 9.17
N LEU A 158 1.51 0.69 8.52
CA LEU A 158 0.72 1.93 8.43
C LEU A 158 0.19 2.36 9.81
N ASP A 159 -0.34 1.43 10.60
CA ASP A 159 -0.84 1.72 11.95
C ASP A 159 0.30 2.17 12.89
N ALA A 160 1.47 1.52 12.78
CA ALA A 160 2.68 1.91 13.50
C ALA A 160 3.20 3.28 13.04
N LEU A 161 3.17 3.57 11.74
CA LEU A 161 3.54 4.86 11.19
C LEU A 161 2.63 5.95 11.77
N CYS A 162 1.32 5.77 11.74
CA CYS A 162 0.36 6.71 12.33
C CYS A 162 0.62 6.97 13.81
N SER A 163 0.95 5.91 14.55
CA SER A 163 1.29 6.00 15.98
C SER A 163 2.57 6.81 16.19
N SER A 164 3.58 6.65 15.32
CA SER A 164 4.84 7.40 15.39
C SER A 164 4.72 8.87 14.98
N LEU A 165 3.76 9.19 14.10
CA LEU A 165 3.50 10.55 13.60
C LEU A 165 2.54 11.34 14.50
N SER A 166 1.81 10.65 15.39
CA SER A 166 0.87 11.30 16.30
C SER A 166 1.62 12.10 17.37
N PRO A 167 1.19 13.33 17.69
CA PRO A 167 1.85 14.13 18.71
C PRO A 167 1.79 13.43 20.08
N PRO A 168 2.84 13.57 20.91
CA PRO A 168 2.80 13.10 22.30
C PRO A 168 1.77 13.94 23.05
N THR A 169 0.54 13.43 23.15
CA THR A 169 -0.53 14.13 23.83
C THR A 169 -0.24 14.16 25.33
N THR A 170 0.14 15.33 25.84
CA THR A 170 -0.15 15.67 27.23
C THR A 170 -1.67 15.82 27.32
N SER A 171 -2.28 15.00 28.17
CA SER A 171 -3.71 14.96 28.55
C SER A 171 -4.65 14.07 27.72
N THR A 172 -5.07 13.00 28.39
CA THR A 172 -6.08 11.99 28.04
C THR A 172 -7.53 12.51 28.10
N LYS A 173 -7.79 13.80 27.84
CA LYS A 173 -9.11 14.41 28.13
C LYS A 173 -9.93 14.94 26.95
N SER A 174 -9.43 14.91 25.71
CA SER A 174 -10.21 15.37 24.55
C SER A 174 -10.30 14.29 23.45
N ARG A 175 -11.04 13.22 23.73
CA ARG A 175 -11.48 12.26 22.69
C ARG A 175 -13.00 11.99 22.70
N ARG A 176 -13.76 12.87 23.36
CA ARG A 176 -15.23 12.88 23.33
C ARG A 176 -15.68 14.25 22.86
N GLY A 177 -15.91 14.42 21.55
CA GLY A 177 -16.49 15.67 21.06
C GLY A 177 -16.22 16.05 19.61
N ALA A 178 -15.98 15.10 18.69
CA ALA A 178 -16.08 15.39 17.26
C ALA A 178 -16.90 14.30 16.60
N ALA A 179 -18.04 14.71 16.03
CA ALA A 179 -19.00 13.86 15.36
C ALA A 179 -18.35 13.09 14.20
N SER A 180 -18.51 11.76 14.19
CA SER A 180 -18.46 10.85 13.03
C SER A 180 -17.53 11.26 11.88
N VAL A 181 -16.27 11.58 12.16
CA VAL A 181 -15.23 11.63 11.13
C VAL A 181 -14.61 10.23 11.09
N ALA A 182 -14.56 9.61 9.91
CA ALA A 182 -13.83 8.37 9.72
C ALA A 182 -12.42 8.52 10.34
N PRO A 183 -11.92 7.53 11.09
CA PRO A 183 -10.63 7.66 11.76
C PRO A 183 -9.56 8.02 10.72
N ALA A 184 -8.85 9.14 10.96
CA ALA A 184 -7.76 9.56 10.09
C ALA A 184 -6.71 8.44 10.02
N LEU A 185 -6.47 7.95 8.80
CA LEU A 185 -5.55 6.86 8.49
C LEU A 185 -4.11 7.36 8.29
N LEU A 186 -3.94 8.67 8.13
CA LEU A 186 -2.68 9.40 8.17
C LEU A 186 -2.96 10.78 8.79
N PRO A 187 -2.13 11.28 9.72
CA PRO A 187 -2.26 12.65 10.20
C PRO A 187 -1.92 13.67 9.11
N ASP A 188 -2.31 14.93 9.30
CA ASP A 188 -1.85 16.04 8.46
C ASP A 188 -0.32 16.23 8.68
N PRO A 189 0.51 16.35 7.62
CA PRO A 189 1.94 16.62 7.77
C PRO A 189 2.23 17.83 8.67
N GLY A 190 1.38 18.86 8.67
CA GLY A 190 1.56 20.02 9.56
C GLY A 190 1.50 19.68 11.06
N SER A 191 0.85 18.57 11.42
CA SER A 191 0.70 18.11 12.80
C SER A 191 1.74 17.06 13.24
N ALA A 192 2.57 16.58 12.31
CA ALA A 192 3.52 15.47 12.53
C ALA A 192 4.94 15.92 12.93
N GLY A 193 5.12 17.19 13.32
CA GLY A 193 6.42 17.74 13.72
C GLY A 193 7.48 17.62 12.62
N ASP A 194 8.71 17.27 12.99
CA ASP A 194 9.81 17.11 12.03
C ASP A 194 9.57 15.99 11.02
N ALA A 195 8.83 14.93 11.41
CA ALA A 195 8.47 13.83 10.51
C ALA A 195 7.54 14.30 9.37
N GLY A 196 6.75 15.34 9.62
CA GLY A 196 5.88 15.99 8.63
C GLY A 196 6.62 16.75 7.52
N ARG A 197 7.95 16.83 7.59
CA ARG A 197 8.81 17.42 6.55
C ARG A 197 9.74 16.40 5.91
N ASP A 198 9.67 15.14 6.34
CA ASP A 198 10.58 14.10 5.89
C ASP A 198 10.02 13.38 4.64
N PRO A 199 10.67 13.50 3.47
CA PRO A 199 10.20 12.86 2.24
C PRO A 199 10.23 11.32 2.32
N GLU A 200 11.01 10.73 3.23
CA GLU A 200 11.04 9.27 3.44
C GLU A 200 9.71 8.77 4.04
N VAL A 201 9.05 9.59 4.88
CA VAL A 201 7.74 9.27 5.47
C VAL A 201 6.66 9.26 4.39
N THR A 202 6.62 10.28 3.54
CA THR A 202 5.69 10.33 2.40
C THR A 202 5.90 9.13 1.48
N THR A 203 7.16 8.85 1.14
CA THR A 203 7.53 7.71 0.29
C THR A 203 6.99 6.40 0.86
N LEU A 204 7.25 6.15 2.15
CA LEU A 204 6.76 4.95 2.83
C LEU A 204 5.23 4.86 2.80
N ALA A 205 4.53 5.96 3.11
CA ALA A 205 3.07 5.97 3.13
C ALA A 205 2.47 5.67 1.74
N VAL A 206 3.08 6.17 0.66
CA VAL A 206 2.69 5.82 -0.71
C VAL A 206 2.95 4.34 -1.00
N GLU A 207 4.14 3.83 -0.68
CA GLU A 207 4.49 2.42 -0.91
C GLU A 207 3.55 1.46 -0.19
N LEU A 208 3.21 1.74 1.07
CA LEU A 208 2.25 0.96 1.84
C LEU A 208 0.84 1.01 1.21
N THR A 209 0.39 2.18 0.78
CA THR A 209 -0.91 2.35 0.12
C THR A 209 -0.98 1.58 -1.21
N VAL A 210 0.09 1.65 -2.00
CA VAL A 210 0.24 0.91 -3.25
C VAL A 210 0.21 -0.60 -3.00
N CYS A 211 0.92 -1.07 -1.97
CA CYS A 211 0.90 -2.49 -1.60
C CYS A 211 -0.50 -2.95 -1.21
N LEU A 212 -1.22 -2.20 -0.36
CA LEU A 212 -2.60 -2.52 0.03
C LEU A 212 -3.53 -2.62 -1.19
N ALA A 213 -3.44 -1.66 -2.12
CA ALA A 213 -4.19 -1.65 -3.36
C ALA A 213 -3.86 -2.86 -4.26
N ASN A 214 -2.57 -3.16 -4.43
CA ASN A 214 -2.13 -4.32 -5.22
C ASN A 214 -2.56 -5.63 -4.57
N CYS A 215 -2.48 -5.77 -3.25
CA CYS A 215 -2.95 -6.97 -2.55
C CYS A 215 -4.45 -7.16 -2.76
N ALA A 216 -5.27 -6.13 -2.51
CA ALA A 216 -6.71 -6.21 -2.69
C ALA A 216 -7.11 -6.63 -4.11
N SER A 217 -6.49 -6.02 -5.14
CA SER A 217 -6.81 -6.33 -6.54
C SER A 217 -6.24 -7.67 -7.02
N LYS A 218 -5.02 -8.04 -6.66
CA LYS A 218 -4.39 -9.30 -7.09
C LYS A 218 -4.98 -10.52 -6.37
N ASP A 219 -5.33 -10.38 -5.08
CA ASP A 219 -6.06 -11.42 -4.32
C ASP A 219 -7.55 -11.49 -4.67
N LYS A 220 -8.02 -10.59 -5.55
CA LYS A 220 -9.43 -10.51 -5.99
C LYS A 220 -10.40 -10.42 -4.82
N VAL A 221 -10.07 -9.59 -3.84
CA VAL A 221 -10.86 -9.42 -2.61
C VAL A 221 -12.23 -8.82 -2.96
N LYS A 222 -13.32 -9.49 -2.60
CA LYS A 222 -14.69 -9.03 -2.92
C LYS A 222 -15.33 -8.17 -1.82
N GLU A 223 -14.57 -7.84 -0.79
CA GLU A 223 -15.02 -6.96 0.29
C GLU A 223 -14.80 -5.49 -0.09
N ALA A 224 -15.73 -4.62 0.27
CA ALA A 224 -15.62 -3.18 -0.02
C ALA A 224 -14.56 -2.47 0.83
N ALA A 225 -14.39 -2.90 2.09
CA ALA A 225 -13.59 -2.19 3.09
C ALA A 225 -12.12 -1.94 2.67
N PRO A 226 -11.39 -2.89 2.05
CA PRO A 226 -10.03 -2.64 1.56
C PRO A 226 -9.95 -1.52 0.52
N TYR A 227 -10.92 -1.46 -0.42
CA TYR A 227 -10.94 -0.42 -1.46
C TYR A 227 -11.32 0.94 -0.88
N GLU A 228 -12.26 0.99 0.06
CA GLU A 228 -12.60 2.22 0.78
C GLU A 228 -11.41 2.76 1.56
N ARG A 229 -10.65 1.88 2.22
CA ARG A 229 -9.40 2.23 2.91
C ARG A 229 -8.38 2.83 1.94
N VAL A 230 -8.18 2.22 0.77
CA VAL A 230 -7.26 2.74 -0.27
C VAL A 230 -7.68 4.13 -0.75
N LEU A 231 -8.97 4.34 -1.05
CA LEU A 231 -9.44 5.67 -1.47
C LEU A 231 -9.21 6.74 -0.40
N SER A 232 -9.51 6.40 0.86
CA SER A 232 -9.28 7.30 1.98
C SER A 232 -7.81 7.65 2.15
N LEU A 233 -6.90 6.68 1.97
CA LEU A 233 -5.45 6.90 2.01
C LEU A 233 -4.97 7.81 0.87
N VAL A 234 -5.42 7.58 -0.36
CA VAL A 234 -5.06 8.40 -1.53
C VAL A 234 -5.42 9.87 -1.30
N GLN A 235 -6.60 10.13 -0.74
CA GLN A 235 -7.05 11.47 -0.39
C GLN A 235 -6.17 12.08 0.71
N GLN A 236 -5.89 11.32 1.77
CA GLN A 236 -5.06 11.78 2.89
C GLN A 236 -3.58 11.97 2.52
N LEU A 237 -3.09 11.30 1.48
CA LEU A 237 -1.73 11.44 0.97
C LEU A 237 -1.48 12.76 0.21
N GLN A 238 -2.53 13.46 -0.26
CA GLN A 238 -2.35 14.64 -1.10
C GLN A 238 -1.47 15.73 -0.46
N PRO A 239 -1.66 16.12 0.82
CA PRO A 239 -0.78 17.08 1.48
C PRO A 239 0.66 16.55 1.65
N TRP A 240 0.82 15.25 1.87
CA TRP A 240 2.14 14.62 2.03
C TRP A 240 2.94 14.60 0.73
N LEU A 241 2.28 14.40 -0.41
CA LEU A 241 2.91 14.39 -1.73
C LEU A 241 3.55 15.74 -2.08
N LEU A 242 3.06 16.85 -1.52
CA LEU A 242 3.63 18.18 -1.72
C LEU A 242 5.01 18.37 -1.06
N ILE A 243 5.41 17.50 -0.13
CA ILE A 243 6.72 17.51 0.52
C ILE A 243 7.82 17.00 -0.44
N LEU A 244 7.43 16.17 -1.40
CA LEU A 244 8.36 15.56 -2.35
C LEU A 244 8.79 16.56 -3.43
N ALA A 245 10.06 16.47 -3.84
CA ALA A 245 10.55 17.12 -5.05
C ALA A 245 9.74 16.68 -6.28
N ASP A 246 9.57 17.55 -7.28
CA ASP A 246 8.64 17.34 -8.40
C ASP A 246 8.89 16.04 -9.19
N ASP A 247 10.16 15.69 -9.43
CA ASP A 247 10.55 14.47 -10.15
C ASP A 247 10.20 13.21 -9.34
N VAL A 248 10.47 13.23 -8.04
CA VAL A 248 10.15 12.16 -7.09
C VAL A 248 8.63 12.05 -6.92
N ARG A 249 7.93 13.17 -6.75
CA ARG A 249 6.47 13.26 -6.65
C ARG A 249 5.81 12.62 -7.86
N ARG A 250 6.27 12.97 -9.08
CA ARG A 250 5.74 12.40 -10.33
C ARG A 250 5.91 10.88 -10.36
N LYS A 251 7.09 10.36 -9.99
CA LYS A 251 7.34 8.91 -9.92
C LYS A 251 6.34 8.18 -9.00
N TYR A 252 6.09 8.73 -7.80
CA TYR A 252 5.17 8.12 -6.84
C TYR A 252 3.70 8.28 -7.21
N LEU A 253 3.31 9.39 -7.82
CA LEU A 253 1.97 9.56 -8.40
C LEU A 253 1.70 8.52 -9.49
N ILE A 254 2.67 8.28 -10.40
CA ILE A 254 2.55 7.23 -11.42
C ILE A 254 2.37 5.84 -10.77
N LEU A 255 3.12 5.56 -9.70
CA LEU A 255 3.00 4.29 -8.97
C LEU A 255 1.60 4.12 -8.37
N LEU A 256 1.07 5.18 -7.74
CA LEU A 256 -0.27 5.19 -7.15
C LEU A 256 -1.35 5.01 -8.21
N VAL A 257 -1.29 5.76 -9.31
CA VAL A 257 -2.23 5.66 -10.44
C VAL A 257 -2.24 4.25 -11.02
N ASN A 258 -1.08 3.61 -11.19
CA ASN A 258 -1.03 2.24 -11.71
C ASN A 258 -1.71 1.24 -10.74
N ALA A 259 -1.55 1.40 -9.43
CA ALA A 259 -2.21 0.56 -8.44
C ALA A 259 -3.73 0.79 -8.40
N LEU A 260 -4.17 2.05 -8.45
CA LEU A 260 -5.58 2.43 -8.54
C LEU A 260 -6.22 1.89 -9.81
N THR A 261 -5.55 2.02 -10.96
CA THR A 261 -6.02 1.49 -12.25
C THR A 261 -6.31 -0.01 -12.17
N ARG A 262 -5.46 -0.80 -11.49
CA ARG A 262 -5.69 -2.24 -11.28
C ARG A 262 -6.91 -2.50 -10.41
N CYS A 263 -7.08 -1.74 -9.33
CA CYS A 263 -8.26 -1.82 -8.47
C CYS A 263 -9.53 -1.46 -9.24
N THR A 264 -9.51 -0.36 -10.01
CA THR A 264 -10.64 0.07 -10.84
C THR A 264 -11.04 -1.01 -11.84
N PHE A 265 -10.09 -1.61 -12.55
CA PHE A 265 -10.41 -2.69 -13.50
C PHE A 265 -11.08 -3.87 -12.81
N PHE A 266 -10.62 -4.26 -11.63
CA PHE A 266 -11.23 -5.36 -10.88
C PHE A 266 -12.63 -4.99 -10.37
N LEU A 267 -12.80 -3.82 -9.74
CA LEU A 267 -14.08 -3.33 -9.23
C LEU A 267 -15.14 -3.22 -10.33
N VAL A 268 -14.74 -2.76 -11.51
CA VAL A 268 -15.64 -2.62 -12.66
C VAL A 268 -15.99 -3.97 -13.28
N ALA A 269 -15.01 -4.88 -13.41
CA ALA A 269 -15.25 -6.23 -13.93
C ALA A 269 -16.17 -7.06 -13.03
N GLU A 270 -16.14 -6.80 -11.72
CA GLU A 270 -16.97 -7.47 -10.71
C GLU A 270 -18.06 -6.52 -10.16
N SER A 271 -18.56 -5.60 -10.98
CA SER A 271 -19.45 -4.50 -10.57
C SER A 271 -20.72 -4.96 -9.86
N SER A 272 -21.24 -6.15 -10.19
CA SER A 272 -22.40 -6.77 -9.55
C SER A 272 -22.17 -7.17 -8.09
N THR A 273 -20.92 -7.34 -7.67
CA THR A 273 -20.55 -7.73 -6.30
C THR A 273 -20.34 -6.53 -5.37
N PHE A 274 -20.14 -5.34 -5.93
CA PHE A 274 -19.85 -4.12 -5.19
C PHE A 274 -21.02 -3.16 -5.19
N ARG A 275 -21.02 -2.24 -4.23
CA ARG A 275 -21.97 -1.12 -4.21
C ARG A 275 -21.66 -0.17 -5.35
N THR A 276 -22.69 0.30 -6.06
CA THR A 276 -22.58 1.27 -7.15
C THR A 276 -21.80 2.51 -6.75
N ASP A 277 -22.05 3.06 -5.57
CA ASP A 277 -21.35 4.26 -5.09
C ASP A 277 -19.84 4.05 -4.93
N LEU A 278 -19.39 2.83 -4.58
CA LEU A 278 -17.97 2.53 -4.44
C LEU A 278 -17.30 2.48 -5.81
N VAL A 279 -17.89 1.77 -6.78
CA VAL A 279 -17.34 1.64 -8.14
C VAL A 279 -17.22 3.02 -8.79
N HIS A 280 -18.26 3.86 -8.67
CA HIS A 280 -18.25 5.22 -9.20
C HIS A 280 -17.18 6.11 -8.55
N ARG A 281 -17.13 6.14 -7.21
CA ARG A 281 -16.13 6.93 -6.48
C ARG A 281 -14.72 6.49 -6.86
N PHE A 282 -14.47 5.20 -6.97
CA PHE A 282 -13.14 4.68 -7.30
C PHE A 282 -12.74 5.04 -8.74
N CYS A 283 -13.66 4.92 -9.71
CA CYS A 283 -13.43 5.37 -11.08
C CYS A 283 -13.11 6.87 -11.14
N GLY A 284 -13.91 7.71 -10.49
CA GLY A 284 -13.70 9.16 -10.45
C GLY A 284 -12.34 9.53 -9.83
N SER A 285 -12.02 8.99 -8.65
CA SER A 285 -10.72 9.23 -8.00
C SER A 285 -9.55 8.77 -8.86
N MET A 286 -9.65 7.64 -9.57
CA MET A 286 -8.58 7.18 -10.45
C MET A 286 -8.35 8.15 -11.63
N ILE A 287 -9.43 8.68 -12.24
CA ILE A 287 -9.33 9.69 -13.32
C ILE A 287 -8.67 10.96 -12.79
N GLU A 288 -9.10 11.46 -11.62
CA GLU A 288 -8.53 12.64 -10.99
C GLU A 288 -7.02 12.49 -10.73
N GLU A 289 -6.60 11.34 -10.18
CA GLU A 289 -5.18 11.06 -9.94
C GLU A 289 -4.37 10.92 -11.24
N CYS A 290 -4.97 10.43 -12.35
CA CYS A 290 -4.31 10.44 -13.66
C CYS A 290 -3.98 11.85 -14.13
N VAL A 291 -4.90 12.80 -13.93
CA VAL A 291 -4.68 14.21 -14.29
C VAL A 291 -3.56 14.81 -13.44
N LYS A 292 -3.58 14.58 -12.12
CA LYS A 292 -2.51 15.05 -11.20
C LYS A 292 -1.15 14.46 -11.55
N ALA A 293 -1.11 13.20 -11.97
CA ALA A 293 0.11 12.51 -12.38
C ALA A 293 0.62 12.93 -13.77
N GLN A 294 -0.09 13.84 -14.48
CA GLN A 294 0.18 14.23 -15.86
C GLN A 294 0.16 13.03 -16.83
N MET A 295 -0.71 12.06 -16.57
CA MET A 295 -0.89 10.84 -17.38
C MET A 295 -2.08 10.97 -18.35
N ILE A 296 -2.39 12.20 -18.78
CA ILE A 296 -3.57 12.50 -19.60
C ILE A 296 -3.56 11.78 -20.94
N GLU A 297 -2.38 11.54 -21.53
CA GLU A 297 -2.22 10.78 -22.77
C GLU A 297 -2.68 9.32 -22.63
N ARG A 298 -2.57 8.74 -21.44
CA ARG A 298 -2.98 7.36 -21.14
C ARG A 298 -4.44 7.26 -20.70
N LEU A 299 -5.04 8.37 -20.31
CA LEU A 299 -6.38 8.42 -19.72
C LEU A 299 -7.46 7.84 -20.66
N PRO A 300 -7.53 8.19 -21.96
CA PRO A 300 -8.55 7.63 -22.84
C PRO A 300 -8.43 6.12 -23.03
N ALA A 301 -7.20 5.59 -23.10
CA ALA A 301 -6.96 4.15 -23.20
C ALA A 301 -7.39 3.40 -21.92
N ILE A 302 -7.14 3.98 -20.74
CA ILE A 302 -7.61 3.45 -19.45
C ILE A 302 -9.15 3.47 -19.40
N ALA A 303 -9.76 4.60 -19.77
CA ALA A 303 -11.21 4.78 -19.80
C ALA A 303 -11.89 3.78 -20.74
N ARG A 304 -11.33 3.57 -21.95
CA ARG A 304 -11.80 2.56 -22.89
C ARG A 304 -11.82 1.17 -22.26
N LYS A 305 -10.75 0.80 -21.54
CA LYS A 305 -10.66 -0.49 -20.85
C LYS A 305 -11.65 -0.61 -19.68
N ILE A 306 -11.94 0.48 -18.98
CA ILE A 306 -13.02 0.52 -17.98
C ILE A 306 -14.34 0.22 -18.67
N CYS A 307 -14.69 1.00 -19.70
CA CYS A 307 -15.95 0.85 -20.42
C CYS A 307 -16.13 -0.54 -21.04
N SER A 308 -15.06 -1.17 -21.53
CA SER A 308 -15.13 -2.54 -22.07
C SER A 308 -15.29 -3.63 -21.00
N SER A 309 -15.00 -3.31 -19.74
CA SER A 309 -15.08 -4.27 -18.62
C SER A 309 -16.38 -4.17 -17.84
N VAL A 310 -17.22 -3.15 -18.12
CA VAL A 310 -18.51 -2.97 -17.45
C VAL A 310 -19.49 -4.05 -17.91
N ASP A 311 -20.08 -4.76 -16.96
CA ASP A 311 -21.26 -5.59 -17.22
C ASP A 311 -22.47 -4.70 -17.54
N LEU A 312 -22.95 -4.72 -18.78
CA LEU A 312 -24.09 -3.91 -19.23
C LEU A 312 -25.42 -4.35 -18.62
N SER A 313 -25.51 -5.55 -18.05
CA SER A 313 -26.70 -6.00 -17.31
C SER A 313 -26.77 -5.41 -15.90
N TRP A 314 -25.68 -4.83 -15.39
CA TRP A 314 -25.63 -4.18 -14.10
C TRP A 314 -26.36 -2.84 -14.11
N GLY A 315 -27.25 -2.62 -13.14
CA GLY A 315 -28.11 -1.44 -13.09
C GLY A 315 -27.38 -0.09 -13.01
N GLY A 316 -26.12 -0.07 -12.52
CA GLY A 316 -25.28 1.14 -12.48
C GLY A 316 -24.49 1.40 -13.75
N SER A 317 -24.55 0.54 -14.77
CA SER A 317 -23.67 0.57 -15.95
C SER A 317 -23.83 1.87 -16.75
N THR A 318 -25.06 2.27 -17.07
CA THR A 318 -25.36 3.49 -17.82
C THR A 318 -24.78 4.72 -17.13
N GLU A 319 -25.03 4.86 -15.83
CA GLU A 319 -24.56 6.01 -15.04
C GLU A 319 -23.03 6.03 -14.99
N LEU A 320 -22.39 4.87 -14.78
CA LEU A 320 -20.93 4.76 -14.73
C LEU A 320 -20.30 5.15 -16.06
N LEU A 321 -20.82 4.63 -17.17
CA LEU A 321 -20.29 4.89 -18.50
C LEU A 321 -20.41 6.39 -18.85
N LEU A 322 -21.54 7.03 -18.56
CA LEU A 322 -21.71 8.48 -18.76
C LEU A 322 -20.76 9.28 -17.89
N HIS A 323 -20.59 8.88 -16.63
CA HIS A 323 -19.67 9.53 -15.70
C HIS A 323 -18.22 9.44 -16.21
N VAL A 324 -17.77 8.25 -16.64
CA VAL A 324 -16.42 8.07 -17.21
C VAL A 324 -16.23 8.90 -18.48
N LEU A 325 -17.21 8.90 -19.40
CA LEU A 325 -17.13 9.74 -20.61
C LEU A 325 -17.01 11.23 -20.27
N LYS A 326 -17.84 11.71 -19.34
CA LYS A 326 -17.83 13.09 -18.89
C LYS A 326 -16.49 13.47 -18.28
N GLU A 327 -16.02 12.71 -17.29
CA GLU A 327 -14.79 13.03 -16.57
C GLU A 327 -13.56 12.99 -17.47
N VAL A 328 -13.49 12.06 -18.42
CA VAL A 328 -12.36 11.96 -19.36
C VAL A 328 -12.36 13.14 -20.32
N THR A 329 -13.51 13.45 -20.93
CA THR A 329 -13.57 14.57 -21.89
C THR A 329 -13.34 15.91 -21.18
N ASP A 330 -13.94 16.13 -20.00
CA ASP A 330 -13.67 17.31 -19.16
C ASP A 330 -12.19 17.42 -18.81
N SER A 331 -11.55 16.31 -18.42
CA SER A 331 -10.14 16.29 -18.03
C SER A 331 -9.22 16.63 -19.19
N VAL A 332 -9.47 16.07 -20.38
CA VAL A 332 -8.64 16.36 -21.56
C VAL A 332 -8.82 17.80 -22.02
N VAL A 333 -10.05 18.33 -22.00
CA VAL A 333 -10.34 19.73 -22.37
C VAL A 333 -9.70 20.72 -21.38
N ARG A 334 -9.73 20.43 -20.07
CA ARG A 334 -9.09 21.29 -19.06
C ARG A 334 -7.58 21.37 -19.23
N VAL A 335 -6.95 20.33 -19.76
CA VAL A 335 -5.51 20.29 -20.00
C VAL A 335 -5.22 20.61 -21.47
N LYS A 336 -5.65 21.81 -21.93
CA LYS A 336 -5.49 22.27 -23.33
C LYS A 336 -4.08 22.07 -23.90
N ALA A 337 -3.03 22.22 -23.07
CA ALA A 337 -1.64 22.06 -23.50
C ALA A 337 -1.26 20.63 -23.90
N ASP A 338 -1.95 19.61 -23.36
CA ASP A 338 -1.69 18.20 -23.66
C ASP A 338 -2.72 17.60 -24.63
N LEU A 339 -3.72 18.39 -25.04
CA LEU A 339 -4.71 18.00 -26.03
C LEU A 339 -4.07 17.41 -27.30
N PRO A 340 -3.05 18.04 -27.94
CA PRO A 340 -2.43 17.48 -29.14
C PRO A 340 -1.82 16.09 -28.94
N LYS A 341 -1.43 15.72 -27.72
CA LYS A 341 -0.85 14.41 -27.40
C LYS A 341 -1.91 13.34 -27.12
N ALA A 342 -3.11 13.76 -26.71
CA ALA A 342 -4.18 12.86 -26.29
C ALA A 342 -5.33 12.76 -27.32
N VAL A 343 -5.38 13.63 -28.34
CA VAL A 343 -6.49 13.72 -29.32
C VAL A 343 -6.77 12.39 -30.01
N ASP A 344 -5.74 11.69 -30.51
CA ASP A 344 -5.96 10.44 -31.25
C ASP A 344 -6.60 9.36 -30.35
N GLU A 345 -6.06 9.18 -29.14
CA GLU A 345 -6.60 8.24 -28.16
C GLU A 345 -7.99 8.66 -27.65
N LEU A 346 -8.24 9.97 -27.51
CA LEU A 346 -9.56 10.49 -27.15
C LEU A 346 -10.57 10.21 -28.26
N MET A 347 -10.23 10.43 -29.53
CA MET A 347 -11.09 10.13 -30.66
C MET A 347 -11.37 8.62 -30.77
N LEU A 348 -10.37 7.78 -30.54
CA LEU A 348 -10.56 6.33 -30.45
C LEU A 348 -11.49 5.94 -29.30
N PHE A 349 -11.36 6.58 -28.14
CA PHE A 349 -12.24 6.36 -27.00
C PHE A 349 -13.68 6.78 -27.31
N VAL A 350 -13.90 7.99 -27.84
CA VAL A 350 -15.23 8.49 -28.21
C VAL A 350 -15.84 7.62 -29.31
N ALA A 351 -15.08 7.22 -30.33
CA ALA A 351 -15.54 6.33 -31.38
C ALA A 351 -15.92 4.95 -30.84
N TYR A 352 -15.10 4.38 -29.94
CA TYR A 352 -15.42 3.13 -29.24
C TYR A 352 -16.72 3.28 -28.43
N PHE A 353 -16.81 4.33 -27.62
CA PHE A 353 -17.95 4.59 -26.76
C PHE A 353 -19.21 4.68 -27.60
N THR A 354 -19.20 5.51 -28.64
CA THR A 354 -20.29 5.69 -29.59
C THR A 354 -20.68 4.36 -30.26
N ARG A 355 -19.73 3.56 -30.72
CA ARG A 355 -20.01 2.28 -31.42
C ARG A 355 -20.55 1.19 -30.50
N CYS A 356 -20.02 1.05 -29.30
CA CYS A 356 -20.41 -0.01 -28.35
C CYS A 356 -21.76 0.28 -27.67
N ILE A 357 -22.20 1.53 -27.66
CA ILE A 357 -23.36 1.98 -26.89
C ILE A 357 -24.56 2.28 -27.79
N LEU A 358 -24.33 2.83 -28.98
CA LEU A 358 -25.39 3.05 -29.99
C LEU A 358 -26.03 1.73 -30.45
N SER A 359 -25.38 0.59 -30.24
CA SER A 359 -25.88 -0.73 -30.60
C SER A 359 -26.78 -1.39 -29.54
N GLY A 360 -26.93 -0.81 -28.33
CA GLY A 360 -27.55 -1.56 -27.22
C GLY A 360 -28.39 -0.80 -26.17
N ASN A 361 -28.27 0.53 -26.00
CA ASN A 361 -29.01 1.22 -24.92
C ASN A 361 -29.42 2.67 -25.26
N ARG A 362 -30.74 2.92 -25.40
CA ARG A 362 -31.31 4.21 -25.85
C ARG A 362 -31.05 5.38 -24.88
N ASP A 363 -31.08 5.14 -23.57
CA ASP A 363 -30.87 6.19 -22.56
C ASP A 363 -29.41 6.66 -22.57
N LEU A 364 -28.49 5.72 -22.76
CA LEU A 364 -27.07 5.99 -22.87
C LEU A 364 -26.75 6.78 -24.17
N CYS A 365 -27.47 6.50 -25.27
CA CYS A 365 -27.35 7.27 -26.51
C CYS A 365 -27.73 8.74 -26.34
N LEU A 366 -28.87 9.01 -25.68
CA LEU A 366 -29.35 10.37 -25.42
C LEU A 366 -28.36 11.15 -24.55
N GLY A 367 -27.93 10.57 -23.42
CA GLY A 367 -26.96 11.21 -22.52
C GLY A 367 -25.60 11.48 -23.17
N THR A 368 -25.13 10.55 -24.02
CA THR A 368 -23.88 10.72 -24.78
C THR A 368 -23.98 11.85 -25.78
N SER A 369 -25.09 11.93 -26.52
CA SER A 369 -25.30 12.98 -27.53
C SER A 369 -25.35 14.37 -26.90
N GLU A 370 -26.02 14.52 -25.76
CA GLU A 370 -26.09 15.78 -25.03
C GLU A 370 -24.72 16.20 -24.50
N LEU A 371 -23.95 15.24 -23.97
CA LEU A 371 -22.62 15.51 -23.44
C LEU A 371 -21.64 15.94 -24.53
N LEU A 372 -21.56 15.19 -25.64
CA LEU A 372 -20.67 15.51 -26.75
C LEU A 372 -21.05 16.82 -27.43
N TYR A 373 -22.35 17.12 -27.56
CA TYR A 373 -22.80 18.41 -28.08
C TYR A 373 -22.32 19.58 -27.21
N LYS A 374 -22.43 19.48 -25.88
CA LYS A 374 -21.92 20.49 -24.95
C LYS A 374 -20.41 20.68 -25.00
N GLN A 375 -19.66 19.64 -25.37
CA GLN A 375 -18.20 19.71 -25.46
C GLN A 375 -17.67 20.04 -26.86
N GLY A 376 -18.47 19.84 -27.91
CA GLY A 376 -18.08 20.09 -29.30
C GLY A 376 -17.65 21.54 -29.55
N ASP A 377 -18.25 22.50 -28.84
CA ASP A 377 -17.87 23.91 -28.92
C ASP A 377 -16.41 24.18 -28.49
N TYR A 378 -15.81 23.32 -27.66
CA TYR A 378 -14.41 23.44 -27.22
C TYR A 378 -13.38 22.90 -28.23
N PHE A 379 -13.81 22.06 -29.18
CA PHE A 379 -12.94 21.49 -30.22
C PHE A 379 -13.00 22.29 -31.53
N SER A 380 -13.83 23.34 -31.59
CA SER A 380 -14.06 24.15 -32.78
C SER A 380 -13.13 25.36 -32.92
N GLU A 381 -12.09 25.47 -32.06
CA GLU A 381 -11.00 26.45 -32.14
C GLU A 381 -9.67 25.84 -32.55
#